data_AF-V4HV01-F1
#
_entry.id   AF-V4HV01-F1
#
_cell.length_a   1.000
_cell.length_b   1.000
_cell.length_c   1.000
_cell.angle_alpha   90.00
_cell.angle_beta   90.00
_cell.angle_gamma   90.00
#
_symmetry.space_group_name_H-M   'P 1'
#
loop_
_entity.id
_entity.type
_entity.pdbx_description
1 polymer ?
#
loop_
_entity_poly.entity_id
_entity_poly.type
_entity_poly.pdbx_seq_one_letter_code
_entity_poly.pdbx_strand_id
1 'polypeptide(L)'
;MNIMNKLNVLHLDGSAGLTMGMLLFLLQDWVASLYRLPDPTVHFLATANVCYGVYALTLAFSNRRNSASISLLVTANIIWAVVCVAIVLHYFQTASLIGLAFICMEGIFVIVLAFFEWKSRRELLEICHVT
;
A
#
# COMPACT_ATOMS: atom_id res chain seq x y z
N MET A 1 12.67 19.03 10.25
CA MET A 1 11.40 18.42 10.69
C MET A 1 11.63 16.93 10.78
N ASN A 2 11.74 16.41 12.00
CA ASN A 2 12.18 15.06 12.35
C ASN A 2 10.96 14.14 12.48
N ILE A 3 10.41 13.66 11.36
CA ILE A 3 9.25 12.75 11.37
C ILE A 3 9.56 11.64 10.36
N MET A 4 9.81 10.44 10.89
CA MET A 4 10.21 9.19 10.22
C MET A 4 11.66 9.13 9.71
N ASN A 5 12.51 8.45 10.49
CA ASN A 5 13.80 7.94 10.02
C ASN A 5 13.63 7.23 8.67
N LYS A 6 14.62 7.33 7.77
CA LYS A 6 14.66 6.74 6.42
C LYS A 6 14.15 5.29 6.34
N LEU A 7 14.39 4.48 7.38
CA LEU A 7 13.90 3.11 7.51
C LEU A 7 12.39 3.01 7.78
N ASN A 8 11.81 3.97 8.50
CA ASN A 8 10.43 3.92 8.97
C ASN A 8 9.41 4.03 7.83
N VAL A 9 9.71 4.71 6.72
CA VAL A 9 8.74 4.85 5.61
C VAL A 9 8.48 3.49 4.95
N LEU A 10 9.52 2.76 4.53
CA LEU A 10 9.34 1.44 3.90
C LEU A 10 8.80 0.40 4.89
N HIS A 11 9.18 0.46 6.16
CA HIS A 11 8.63 -0.43 7.18
C HIS A 11 7.14 -0.13 7.41
N LEU A 12 6.76 1.14 7.49
CA LEU A 12 5.36 1.56 7.65
C LEU A 12 4.56 1.11 6.43
N ASP A 13 5.03 1.40 5.23
CA ASP A 13 4.35 1.03 3.99
C ASP A 13 4.17 -0.49 3.88
N GLY A 14 5.27 -1.24 4.01
CA GLY A 14 5.22 -2.69 3.91
C GLY A 14 4.41 -3.36 5.03
N SER A 15 4.49 -2.86 6.27
CA SER A 15 3.70 -3.41 7.38
C SER A 15 2.21 -3.07 7.24
N ALA A 16 1.87 -1.87 6.76
CA ALA A 16 0.50 -1.47 6.48
C ALA A 16 -0.11 -2.36 5.39
N GLY A 17 0.55 -2.48 4.23
CA GLY A 17 0.09 -3.34 3.13
C GLY A 17 -0.05 -4.79 3.56
N LEU A 18 0.97 -5.35 4.23
CA LEU A 18 0.92 -6.75 4.67
C LEU A 18 -0.21 -6.99 5.68
N THR A 19 -0.33 -6.13 6.69
CA THR A 19 -1.36 -6.27 7.73
C THR A 19 -2.75 -6.12 7.14
N MET A 20 -2.96 -5.12 6.29
CA MET A 20 -4.26 -4.90 5.64
C MET A 20 -4.63 -6.08 4.75
N GLY A 21 -3.70 -6.56 3.93
CA GLY A 21 -3.93 -7.72 3.07
C GLY A 21 -4.27 -8.99 3.86
N MET A 22 -3.56 -9.25 4.95
CA MET A 22 -3.85 -10.38 5.84
C MET A 22 -5.21 -10.23 6.54
N LEU A 23 -5.56 -9.03 7.01
CA LEU A 23 -6.87 -8.77 7.60
C LEU A 23 -8.01 -8.97 6.60
N LEU A 24 -7.83 -8.53 5.34
CA LEU A 24 -8.81 -8.75 4.28
C LEU A 24 -9.01 -10.24 3.98
N PHE A 25 -7.95 -11.06 4.02
CA PHE A 25 -8.09 -12.52 3.88
C PHE A 25 -8.78 -13.16 5.09
N LEU A 26 -8.36 -12.82 6.31
CA LEU A 26 -8.90 -13.40 7.54
C LEU A 26 -10.38 -13.05 7.76
N LEU A 27 -10.80 -11.88 7.30
CA LEU A 27 -12.15 -11.35 7.49
C LEU A 27 -12.93 -11.27 6.18
N GLN A 28 -12.56 -12.04 5.15
CA GLN A 28 -13.07 -11.88 3.78
C GLN A 28 -14.60 -11.81 3.70
N ASP A 29 -15.31 -12.73 4.37
CA ASP A 29 -16.77 -12.85 4.25
C ASP A 29 -17.46 -11.68 4.97
N TRP A 30 -16.89 -11.28 6.12
CA TRP A 30 -17.36 -10.14 6.89
C TRP A 30 -17.12 -8.83 6.14
N VAL A 31 -15.95 -8.68 5.51
CA VAL A 31 -15.58 -7.52 4.70
C VAL A 31 -16.43 -7.43 3.45
N ALA A 32 -16.63 -8.53 2.72
CA ALA A 32 -17.48 -8.58 1.52
C ALA A 32 -18.91 -8.15 1.85
N SER A 33 -19.47 -8.65 2.96
CA SER A 33 -20.79 -8.24 3.46
C SER A 33 -20.83 -6.77 3.90
N LEU A 34 -19.83 -6.32 4.66
CA LEU A 34 -19.80 -4.96 5.20
C LEU A 34 -19.62 -3.93 4.08
N TYR A 35 -18.70 -4.20 3.14
CA TYR A 35 -18.37 -3.29 2.04
C TYR A 35 -19.33 -3.40 0.87
N ARG A 36 -20.13 -4.48 0.80
CA ARG A 36 -20.95 -4.87 -0.35
C ARG A 36 -20.12 -4.91 -1.63
N LEU A 37 -18.93 -5.50 -1.52
CA LEU A 37 -18.04 -5.77 -2.64
C LEU A 37 -18.10 -7.26 -2.98
N PRO A 38 -18.00 -7.63 -4.26
CA PRO A 38 -17.89 -9.03 -4.65
C PRO A 38 -16.64 -9.68 -4.04
N ASP A 39 -16.74 -10.96 -3.66
CA ASP A 39 -15.60 -11.73 -3.11
C ASP A 39 -14.35 -11.67 -4.00
N PRO A 40 -14.44 -11.77 -5.35
CA PRO A 40 -13.25 -11.66 -6.20
C PRO A 40 -12.52 -10.32 -6.05
N THR A 41 -13.25 -9.23 -5.79
CA THR A 41 -12.67 -7.90 -5.58
C THR A 41 -11.97 -7.82 -4.23
N VAL A 42 -12.56 -8.40 -3.18
CA VAL A 42 -11.93 -8.47 -1.85
C VAL A 42 -10.68 -9.34 -1.90
N HIS A 43 -10.71 -10.48 -2.59
CA HIS A 43 -9.53 -11.33 -2.81
C HIS A 43 -8.43 -10.62 -3.59
N PHE A 44 -8.80 -9.87 -4.63
CA PHE A 44 -7.84 -9.07 -5.39
C PHE A 44 -7.17 -8.01 -4.52
N LEU A 45 -7.96 -7.24 -3.73
CA LEU A 45 -7.45 -6.26 -2.78
C LEU A 45 -6.52 -6.91 -1.75
N ALA A 46 -6.91 -8.04 -1.17
CA ALA A 46 -6.12 -8.77 -0.19
C ALA A 46 -4.79 -9.25 -0.78
N THR A 47 -4.84 -9.90 -1.95
CA THR A 47 -3.66 -10.45 -2.62
C THR A 47 -2.67 -9.35 -2.98
N ALA A 48 -3.16 -8.26 -3.58
CA ALA A 48 -2.32 -7.14 -3.98
C ALA A 48 -1.62 -6.51 -2.77
N ASN A 49 -2.36 -6.27 -1.68
CA ASN A 49 -1.81 -5.72 -0.44
C ASN A 49 -0.77 -6.64 0.22
N VAL A 50 -1.01 -7.96 0.26
CA VAL A 50 -0.02 -8.93 0.76
C VAL A 50 1.23 -8.93 -0.12
N CYS A 51 1.08 -9.08 -1.44
CA CYS A 51 2.23 -9.14 -2.36
C CYS A 51 3.07 -7.86 -2.30
N TYR A 52 2.41 -6.71 -2.30
CA TYR A 52 3.05 -5.40 -2.17
C TYR A 52 3.76 -5.28 -0.81
N GLY A 53 3.06 -5.57 0.28
CA GLY A 53 3.59 -5.46 1.64
C GLY A 53 4.82 -6.35 1.88
N VAL A 54 4.78 -7.59 1.36
CA VAL A 54 5.94 -8.51 1.40
C VAL A 54 7.13 -7.92 0.64
N TYR A 55 6.92 -7.38 -0.56
CA TYR A 55 7.99 -6.79 -1.36
C TYR A 55 8.58 -5.55 -0.67
N ALA A 56 7.74 -4.63 -0.19
CA ALA A 56 8.15 -3.43 0.53
C ALA A 56 8.93 -3.75 1.81
N LEU A 57 8.47 -4.71 2.63
CA LEU A 57 9.20 -5.16 3.82
C LEU A 57 10.52 -5.84 3.47
N THR A 58 10.55 -6.67 2.43
CA THR A 58 11.79 -7.31 1.97
C THR A 58 12.83 -6.25 1.59
N LEU A 59 12.40 -5.18 0.91
CA LEU A 59 13.28 -4.06 0.59
C LEU A 59 13.66 -3.24 1.84
N ALA A 60 12.75 -3.10 2.80
CA ALA A 60 12.98 -2.42 4.06
C ALA A 60 14.09 -3.10 4.89
N PHE A 61 14.09 -4.43 4.95
CA PHE A 61 15.10 -5.23 5.65
C PHE A 61 16.37 -5.48 4.82
N SER A 62 16.37 -5.15 3.52
CA SER A 62 17.54 -5.33 2.66
C SER A 62 18.62 -4.28 2.90
N ASN A 63 19.86 -4.75 3.04
CA ASN A 63 21.09 -3.94 3.07
C ASN A 63 21.56 -3.51 1.67
N ARG A 64 20.83 -3.83 0.60
CA ARG A 64 21.10 -3.34 -0.75
C ARG A 64 19.81 -2.86 -1.38
N ARG A 65 19.62 -1.53 -1.38
CA ARG A 65 18.50 -0.88 -2.04
C ARG A 65 19.02 -0.19 -3.29
N ASN A 66 18.48 -0.55 -4.44
CA ASN A 66 18.77 0.15 -5.68
C ASN A 66 17.65 1.15 -5.97
N SER A 67 18.01 2.23 -6.67
CA SER A 67 17.12 3.30 -7.10
C SER A 67 15.96 2.79 -7.95
N ALA A 68 16.17 1.68 -8.69
CA ALA A 68 15.12 1.00 -9.44
C ALA A 68 14.05 0.38 -8.53
N SER A 69 14.44 -0.25 -7.41
CA SER A 69 13.50 -0.92 -6.49
C SER A 69 12.58 0.07 -5.78
N ILE A 70 13.11 1.23 -5.38
CA ILE A 70 12.32 2.31 -4.78
C ILE A 70 11.42 2.96 -5.83
N SER A 71 11.93 3.18 -7.04
CA SER A 71 11.10 3.70 -8.13
C SER A 71 9.93 2.76 -8.46
N LEU A 72 10.15 1.45 -8.36
CA LEU A 72 9.10 0.46 -8.55
C LEU A 72 8.00 0.57 -7.49
N LEU A 73 8.34 0.79 -6.21
CA LEU A 73 7.34 1.04 -5.15
C LEU A 73 6.49 2.27 -5.44
N VAL A 74 7.14 3.39 -5.77
CA VAL A 74 6.45 4.63 -6.14
C VAL A 74 5.49 4.40 -7.32
N THR A 75 5.95 3.71 -8.37
CA THR A 75 5.12 3.40 -9.53
C THR A 75 3.96 2.47 -9.16
N ALA A 76 4.20 1.46 -8.32
CA ALA A 76 3.15 0.55 -7.85
C ALA A 76 2.09 1.29 -7.02
N ASN A 77 2.49 2.20 -6.12
CA ASN A 77 1.57 3.04 -5.35
C ASN A 77 0.72 3.96 -6.25
N ILE A 78 1.32 4.55 -7.30
CA ILE A 78 0.57 5.37 -8.28
C ILE A 78 -0.43 4.51 -9.06
N ILE A 79 -0.01 3.32 -9.53
CA ILE A 79 -0.90 2.38 -10.21
C ILE A 79 -2.05 1.96 -9.28
N TRP A 80 -1.74 1.69 -8.01
CA TRP A 80 -2.75 1.33 -7.02
C TRP A 80 -3.77 2.44 -6.80
N ALA A 81 -3.34 3.70 -6.74
CA ALA A 81 -4.25 4.84 -6.67
C ALA A 81 -5.23 4.88 -7.85
N VAL A 82 -4.76 4.60 -9.08
CA VAL A 82 -5.61 4.51 -10.27
C VAL A 82 -6.59 3.34 -10.15
N VAL A 83 -6.14 2.19 -9.63
CA VAL A 83 -7.01 1.03 -9.36
C VAL A 83 -8.07 1.38 -8.33
N CYS A 84 -7.73 2.07 -7.23
CA CYS A 84 -8.70 2.54 -6.24
C CYS A 84 -9.77 3.42 -6.88
N VAL A 85 -9.38 4.38 -7.73
CA VAL A 85 -10.33 5.22 -8.48
C VAL A 85 -11.22 4.37 -9.38
N ALA A 86 -10.66 3.41 -10.11
CA ALA A 86 -11.43 2.53 -10.98
C ALA A 86 -12.46 1.68 -10.19
N ILE A 87 -12.07 1.12 -9.04
CA ILE A 87 -12.98 0.34 -8.18
C ILE A 87 -14.09 1.23 -7.61
N VAL A 88 -13.76 2.45 -7.15
CA VAL A 88 -14.75 3.42 -6.65
C VAL A 88 -15.76 3.77 -7.74
N LEU A 89 -15.30 4.09 -8.95
CA LEU A 89 -16.19 4.42 -10.08
C LEU A 89 -17.07 3.23 -10.49
N HIS A 90 -16.49 2.03 -10.52
CA HIS A 90 -17.21 0.82 -10.92
C HIS A 90 -18.29 0.42 -9.91
N TYR A 91 -18.00 0.52 -8.60
CA TYR A 91 -18.93 0.12 -7.54
C TYR A 91 -19.63 1.28 -6.84
N PHE A 92 -19.61 2.50 -7.40
CA PHE A 92 -20.14 3.71 -6.78
C PHE A 92 -21.61 3.56 -6.32
N GLN A 93 -22.42 2.82 -7.08
CA GLN A 93 -23.84 2.62 -6.80
C GLN A 93 -24.16 1.35 -5.99
N THR A 94 -23.23 0.39 -5.92
CA THR A 94 -23.48 -0.95 -5.36
C THR A 94 -22.76 -1.18 -4.05
N ALA A 95 -21.57 -0.60 -3.88
CA ALA A 95 -20.81 -0.68 -2.65
C ALA A 95 -21.47 0.14 -1.54
N SER A 96 -21.21 -0.26 -0.30
CA SER A 96 -21.59 0.55 0.86
C SER A 96 -20.75 1.82 0.95
N LEU A 97 -21.26 2.82 1.66
CA LEU A 97 -20.48 4.04 1.96
C LEU A 97 -19.17 3.72 2.69
N ILE A 98 -19.17 2.71 3.57
CA ILE A 98 -17.97 2.28 4.31
C ILE A 98 -16.94 1.69 3.35
N GLY A 99 -17.35 0.84 2.41
CA GLY A 99 -16.46 0.25 1.40
C GLY A 99 -15.86 1.30 0.46
N LEU A 100 -16.67 2.26 0.02
CA LEU A 100 -16.18 3.38 -0.80
C LEU A 100 -15.20 4.27 -0.02
N ALA A 101 -15.56 4.63 1.22
CA ALA A 101 -14.67 5.41 2.08
C ALA A 101 -13.35 4.69 2.33
N PHE A 102 -13.39 3.38 2.59
CA PHE A 102 -12.21 2.54 2.76
C PHE A 102 -11.30 2.58 1.53
N ILE A 103 -11.82 2.33 0.32
CA ILE A 103 -11.01 2.35 -0.92
C ILE A 103 -10.48 3.75 -1.23
N CYS A 104 -11.25 4.81 -0.96
CA CYS A 104 -10.78 6.18 -1.10
C CYS A 104 -9.63 6.49 -0.13
N MET A 105 -9.72 6.04 1.12
CA MET A 105 -8.65 6.21 2.11
C MET A 105 -7.40 5.44 1.70
N GLU A 106 -7.52 4.22 1.19
CA GLU A 106 -6.42 3.44 0.60
C GLU A 106 -5.73 4.24 -0.53
N GLY A 107 -6.51 4.77 -1.48
CA GLY A 107 -6.00 5.58 -2.58
C GLY A 107 -5.25 6.83 -2.12
N ILE A 108 -5.79 7.56 -1.13
CA ILE A 108 -5.13 8.73 -0.55
C ILE A 108 -3.85 8.31 0.16
N PHE A 109 -3.89 7.23 0.95
CA PHE A 109 -2.75 6.72 1.69
C PHE A 109 -1.57 6.39 0.77
N VAL A 110 -1.80 5.64 -0.32
CA VAL A 110 -0.72 5.28 -1.26
C VAL A 110 -0.18 6.47 -2.05
N ILE A 111 -1.01 7.48 -2.36
CA ILE A 111 -0.52 8.73 -2.99
C ILE A 111 0.42 9.48 -2.05
N VAL A 112 0.04 9.59 -0.77
CA VAL A 112 0.85 10.23 0.27
C VAL A 112 2.19 9.49 0.40
N LEU A 113 2.16 8.15 0.43
CA LEU A 113 3.38 7.33 0.47
C LEU A 113 4.25 7.52 -0.76
N ALA A 114 3.68 7.43 -1.97
CA ALA A 114 4.42 7.65 -3.22
C ALA A 114 5.14 9.00 -3.24
N PHE A 115 4.50 10.06 -2.72
CA PHE A 115 5.12 11.37 -2.58
C PHE A 115 6.31 11.35 -1.61
N PHE A 116 6.16 10.75 -0.44
CA PHE A 116 7.25 10.65 0.54
C PHE A 116 8.40 9.78 0.05
N GLU A 117 8.11 8.63 -0.55
CA GLU A 117 9.10 7.73 -1.15
C GLU A 117 9.89 8.40 -2.28
N TRP A 118 9.20 9.15 -3.14
CA TRP A 118 9.86 9.90 -4.21
C TRP A 118 10.75 11.03 -3.68
N LYS A 119 10.21 11.82 -2.74
CA LYS A 119 10.93 12.94 -2.12
C LYS A 119 12.18 12.46 -1.38
N SER A 120 12.06 11.37 -0.62
CA SER A 120 13.14 10.79 0.16
C SER A 120 13.98 9.76 -0.63
N ARG A 121 13.79 9.61 -1.94
CA ARG A 121 14.44 8.57 -2.75
C ARG A 121 15.98 8.57 -2.62
N ARG A 122 16.62 9.74 -2.61
CA ARG A 122 18.09 9.85 -2.45
C ARG A 122 18.54 9.39 -1.07
N GLU A 123 17.78 9.79 -0.06
CA GLU A 123 18.02 9.44 1.33
C GLU A 123 17.82 7.95 1.61
N LEU A 124 16.82 7.32 1.01
CA LEU A 124 16.50 5.89 1.14
C LEU A 124 17.57 4.96 0.53
N LEU A 125 18.37 5.48 -0.41
CA LEU A 125 19.48 4.78 -1.05
C LEU A 125 20.75 4.82 -0.20
N GLU A 126 20.94 5.89 0.57
CA GLU A 126 22.02 6.01 1.53
C GLU A 126 21.69 5.19 2.77
N ILE A 127 22.05 3.91 2.73
CA ILE A 127 22.16 3.10 3.94
C ILE A 127 23.25 3.75 4.77
N CYS A 128 22.87 4.46 5.83
CA CYS A 128 23.81 4.94 6.82
C CYS A 128 24.57 3.73 7.36
N HIS A 129 25.81 3.54 6.90
CA HIS A 129 26.83 2.84 7.66
C HIS A 129 27.06 3.64 8.94
N VAL A 130 26.29 3.35 9.99
CA VAL A 130 26.72 3.63 11.35
C VAL A 130 27.46 2.37 11.79
N THR A 131 28.77 2.35 11.50
CA THR A 131 29.76 1.55 12.22
C THR A 131 30.69 2.50 12.92
#